data_AF-A0A7X7VNF9-F1
#
_entry.id   AF-A0A7X7VNF9-F1
#
_cell.length_a   1.000
_cell.length_b   1.000
_cell.length_c   1.000
_cell.angle_alpha   90.00
_cell.angle_beta   90.00
_cell.angle_gamma   90.00
#
_symmetry.space_group_name_H-M   'P 1'
#
loop_
_entity.id
_entity.type
_entity.pdbx_description
1 polymer ?
#
loop_
_entity_poly.entity_id
_entity_poly.type
_entity_poly.pdbx_seq_one_letter_code
_entity_poly.pdbx_strand_id
1 'polypeptide(L)'
;MDTKMFCFQCQETAGCKGCTVRGVCGKTAEVAGLQDLLVYVTKGLAAVATAVRGAGGKVGLDVNHMVTTNLFTTITNANFDPQAISARVQQTLAAKRELLAHVPDQQKLPQAALWDGPEGEFAAKAPSV
;
A
#
# COMPACT_ATOMS: atom_id res chain seq x y z
N MET A 1 -13.59 14.70 -17.63
CA MET A 1 -14.19 14.06 -16.45
C MET A 1 -13.11 13.98 -15.41
N ASP A 2 -13.38 14.47 -14.20
CA ASP A 2 -12.40 14.51 -13.12
C ASP A 2 -12.37 13.14 -12.43
N THR A 3 -11.29 12.37 -12.64
CA THR A 3 -11.12 11.02 -12.09
C THR A 3 -10.68 11.12 -10.64
N LYS A 4 -11.55 10.75 -9.70
CA LYS A 4 -11.28 10.82 -8.25
C LYS A 4 -10.62 9.56 -7.69
N MET A 5 -10.73 8.45 -8.41
CA MET A 5 -10.12 7.15 -8.09
C MET A 5 -9.99 6.33 -9.39
N PHE A 6 -9.28 5.20 -9.37
CA PHE A 6 -9.36 4.22 -10.44
C PHE A 6 -9.27 2.81 -9.87
N CYS A 7 -10.38 2.07 -9.88
CA CYS A 7 -10.41 0.69 -9.37
C CYS A 7 -11.16 -0.22 -10.34
N PHE A 8 -10.53 -1.33 -10.73
CA PHE A 8 -11.03 -2.28 -11.72
C PHE A 8 -10.87 -3.75 -11.33
N GLN A 9 -10.59 -4.04 -10.05
CA GLN A 9 -10.21 -5.38 -9.62
C GLN A 9 -11.35 -6.40 -9.59
N CYS A 10 -12.61 -5.95 -9.52
CA CYS A 10 -13.77 -6.84 -9.45
C CYS A 10 -14.55 -6.87 -10.77
N GLN A 11 -15.29 -7.96 -10.96
CA GLN A 11 -16.11 -8.17 -12.15
C GLN A 11 -17.18 -7.09 -12.34
N GLU A 12 -17.71 -6.54 -11.24
CA GLU A 12 -18.78 -5.53 -11.25
C GLU A 12 -18.29 -4.09 -11.50
N THR A 13 -17.02 -3.89 -11.88
CA THR A 13 -16.47 -2.55 -12.10
C THR A 13 -17.29 -1.76 -13.12
N ALA A 14 -17.45 -0.44 -12.90
CA ALA A 14 -18.34 0.40 -13.70
C ALA A 14 -18.04 0.29 -15.21
N GLY A 15 -19.07 -0.08 -15.97
CA GLY A 15 -19.00 -0.25 -17.43
C GLY A 15 -17.98 -1.29 -17.89
N CYS A 16 -17.60 -2.25 -17.04
CA CYS A 16 -16.52 -3.22 -17.29
C CYS A 16 -15.18 -2.54 -17.66
N LYS A 17 -14.94 -1.32 -17.16
CA LYS A 17 -13.72 -0.54 -17.43
C LYS A 17 -12.99 -0.12 -16.16
N GLY A 18 -13.70 0.48 -15.21
CA GLY A 18 -13.08 1.08 -14.03
C GLY A 18 -14.03 2.00 -13.29
N CYS A 19 -14.05 1.90 -11.97
CA CYS A 19 -14.75 2.84 -11.10
C CYS A 19 -13.91 4.10 -10.95
N THR A 20 -14.42 5.26 -11.39
CA THR A 20 -13.67 6.54 -11.43
C THR A 20 -14.13 7.61 -10.43
N VAL A 21 -15.32 7.44 -9.84
CA VAL A 21 -15.90 8.39 -8.86
C VAL A 21 -16.20 7.69 -7.53
N ARG A 22 -16.83 6.52 -7.61
CA ARG A 22 -17.13 5.63 -6.48
C ARG A 22 -17.17 4.20 -6.99
N GLY A 23 -16.75 3.24 -6.15
CA GLY A 23 -16.88 1.81 -6.46
C GLY A 23 -18.33 1.35 -6.48
N VAL A 24 -18.67 0.44 -7.40
CA VAL A 24 -19.98 -0.25 -7.41
C VAL A 24 -20.19 -1.02 -6.09
N CYS A 25 -19.12 -1.56 -5.51
CA CYS A 25 -19.10 -2.19 -4.19
C CYS A 25 -19.28 -1.22 -3.00
N GLY A 26 -19.46 0.09 -3.24
CA GLY A 26 -19.64 1.10 -2.20
C GLY A 26 -18.37 1.84 -1.77
N LYS A 27 -17.17 1.36 -2.17
CA LYS A 27 -15.86 1.97 -1.86
C LYS A 27 -15.81 3.45 -2.28
N THR A 28 -15.48 4.34 -1.35
CA THR A 28 -15.29 5.77 -1.62
C THR A 28 -13.94 6.04 -2.30
N ALA A 29 -13.79 7.19 -2.94
CA ALA A 29 -12.51 7.60 -3.53
C ALA A 29 -11.39 7.72 -2.49
N GLU A 30 -11.70 8.18 -1.27
CA GLU A 30 -10.79 8.23 -0.14
C GLU A 30 -10.28 6.84 0.25
N VAL A 31 -11.19 5.88 0.48
CA VAL A 31 -10.83 4.50 0.82
C VAL A 31 -10.05 3.85 -0.32
N ALA A 32 -10.39 4.14 -1.57
CA ALA A 32 -9.62 3.66 -2.73
C ALA A 32 -8.18 4.19 -2.70
N GLY A 33 -7.99 5.51 -2.52
CA GLY A 33 -6.66 6.11 -2.43
C GLY A 33 -5.84 5.57 -1.26
N LEU A 34 -6.45 5.32 -0.10
CA LEU A 34 -5.77 4.70 1.04
C LEU A 34 -5.38 3.25 0.76
N GLN A 35 -6.22 2.47 0.07
CA GLN A 35 -5.87 1.11 -0.37
C GLN A 35 -4.74 1.12 -1.41
N ASP A 36 -4.74 2.07 -2.35
CA ASP A 36 -3.67 2.24 -3.34
C ASP A 36 -2.35 2.58 -2.64
N LEU A 37 -2.38 3.50 -1.67
CA LEU A 37 -1.23 3.84 -0.83
C LEU A 37 -0.75 2.65 0.00
N LEU A 38 -1.66 1.86 0.58
CA LEU A 38 -1.31 0.66 1.34
C LEU A 38 -0.58 -0.36 0.46
N VAL A 39 -1.06 -0.60 -0.75
CA VAL A 39 -0.38 -1.47 -1.72
C VAL A 39 0.99 -0.90 -2.10
N TYR A 40 1.09 0.42 -2.32
CA TYR A 40 2.35 1.09 -2.64
C TYR A 40 3.40 0.89 -1.53
N VAL A 41 3.08 1.19 -0.27
CA VAL A 41 4.03 1.01 0.84
C VAL A 41 4.33 -0.47 1.11
N THR A 42 3.38 -1.37 0.85
CA THR A 42 3.59 -2.82 0.94
C THR A 42 4.59 -3.33 -0.11
N LYS A 43 4.52 -2.81 -1.34
CA LYS A 43 5.56 -3.07 -2.37
C LYS A 43 6.92 -2.55 -1.92
N GLY A 44 6.96 -1.37 -1.30
CA GLY A 44 8.17 -0.82 -0.68
C GLY A 44 8.76 -1.73 0.40
N LEU A 45 7.94 -2.19 1.34
CA LEU A 45 8.34 -3.15 2.38
C LEU A 45 8.87 -4.46 1.77
N ALA A 46 8.18 -5.01 0.76
CA ALA A 46 8.62 -6.23 0.08
C ALA A 46 9.97 -6.06 -0.62
N ALA A 47 10.22 -4.90 -1.25
CA ALA A 47 11.51 -4.60 -1.87
C ALA A 47 12.65 -4.54 -0.84
N VAL A 48 12.42 -3.87 0.30
CA VAL A 48 13.38 -3.81 1.41
C VAL A 48 13.65 -5.21 1.97
N ALA A 49 12.60 -5.96 2.30
CA ALA A 49 12.73 -7.32 2.82
C ALA A 49 13.49 -8.25 1.85
N THR A 50 13.27 -8.08 0.55
CA THR A 50 13.99 -8.82 -0.49
C THR A 50 15.48 -8.45 -0.50
N ALA A 51 15.81 -7.16 -0.42
CA ALA A 51 17.20 -6.70 -0.38
C ALA A 51 17.94 -7.18 0.88
N VAL A 52 17.29 -7.14 2.05
CA VAL A 52 17.84 -7.68 3.31
C VAL A 52 18.16 -9.18 3.17
N ARG A 53 17.24 -9.97 2.63
CA ARG A 53 17.47 -11.41 2.37
C ARG A 53 18.60 -11.63 1.37
N GLY A 54 18.67 -10.83 0.31
CA GLY A 54 19.72 -10.90 -0.70
C GLY A 54 21.12 -10.61 -0.13
N ALA A 55 21.22 -9.81 0.93
CA ALA A 55 22.44 -9.55 1.67
C ALA A 55 22.75 -10.60 2.76
N GLY A 56 21.97 -11.69 2.84
CA GLY A 56 22.12 -12.72 3.88
C GLY A 56 21.47 -12.37 5.23
N GLY A 57 20.76 -11.25 5.31
CA GLY A 57 20.00 -10.85 6.50
C GLY A 57 18.73 -11.68 6.70
N LYS A 58 18.19 -11.62 7.92
CA LYS A 58 16.94 -12.29 8.28
C LYS A 58 15.78 -11.28 8.31
N VAL A 59 14.62 -11.72 7.85
CA VAL A 59 13.36 -10.97 7.92
C VAL A 59 12.37 -11.79 8.73
N GLY A 60 11.75 -11.18 9.74
CA GLY A 60 10.82 -11.83 10.66
C GLY A 60 9.53 -12.31 9.98
N LEU A 61 8.86 -13.27 10.62
CA LEU A 61 7.57 -13.81 10.16
C LEU A 61 6.43 -12.79 10.28
N ASP A 62 6.54 -11.87 11.21
CA ASP A 62 5.66 -10.72 11.40
C ASP A 62 5.59 -9.83 10.16
N VAL A 63 6.72 -9.60 9.48
CA VAL A 63 6.78 -8.86 8.20
C VAL A 63 6.02 -9.62 7.11
N ASN A 64 6.17 -10.94 7.04
CA ASN A 64 5.43 -11.75 6.07
C ASN A 64 3.92 -11.69 6.33
N HIS A 65 3.50 -11.80 7.60
CA HIS A 65 2.11 -11.67 8.01
C HIS A 65 1.55 -10.26 7.75
N MET A 66 2.37 -9.24 7.92
CA MET A 66 2.00 -7.86 7.61
C MET A 66 1.69 -7.69 6.13
N VAL A 67 2.53 -8.24 5.24
CA VAL A 67 2.31 -8.21 3.78
C VAL A 67 1.00 -8.90 3.41
N THR A 68 0.75 -10.12 3.92
CA THR A 68 -0.49 -10.85 3.58
C THR A 68 -1.72 -10.13 4.12
N THR A 69 -1.66 -9.58 5.32
CA THR A 69 -2.74 -8.80 5.93
C THR A 69 -3.03 -7.52 5.13
N ASN A 70 -2.00 -6.82 4.66
CA ASN A 70 -2.17 -5.62 3.83
C ASN A 70 -2.88 -5.95 2.52
N LEU A 71 -2.43 -7.00 1.81
CA LEU A 71 -3.06 -7.44 0.57
C LEU A 71 -4.51 -7.90 0.79
N PHE A 72 -4.79 -8.62 1.88
CA PHE A 72 -6.15 -9.05 2.21
C PHE A 72 -7.06 -7.84 2.48
N THR A 73 -6.56 -6.84 3.19
CA THR A 73 -7.30 -5.59 3.50
C THR A 73 -7.78 -4.87 2.23
N THR A 74 -7.09 -5.03 1.10
CA THR A 74 -7.43 -4.37 -0.17
C THR A 74 -8.30 -5.21 -1.12
N ILE A 75 -8.64 -6.44 -0.75
CA ILE A 75 -9.57 -7.27 -1.54
C ILE A 75 -10.98 -6.67 -1.51
N THR A 76 -11.74 -6.90 -2.58
CA THR A 76 -13.13 -6.47 -2.71
C THR A 76 -13.96 -6.91 -1.52
N ASN A 77 -14.71 -5.97 -0.92
CA ASN A 77 -15.58 -6.18 0.24
C ASN A 77 -14.87 -6.61 1.54
N ALA A 78 -13.54 -6.45 1.64
CA ALA A 78 -12.81 -6.80 2.86
C ALA A 78 -12.83 -5.69 3.92
N ASN A 79 -12.48 -4.45 3.55
CA ASN A 79 -12.39 -3.35 4.50
C ASN A 79 -12.72 -1.99 3.85
N PHE A 80 -13.58 -1.21 4.52
CA PHE A 80 -14.02 0.12 4.10
C PHE A 80 -13.72 1.22 5.14
N ASP A 81 -13.00 0.90 6.23
CA ASP A 81 -12.67 1.84 7.30
C ASP A 81 -11.36 2.59 6.98
N PRO A 82 -11.41 3.91 6.72
CA PRO A 82 -10.23 4.69 6.37
C PRO A 82 -9.21 4.75 7.52
N GLN A 83 -9.64 4.79 8.78
CA GLN A 83 -8.73 4.86 9.93
C GLN A 83 -7.97 3.56 10.10
N ALA A 84 -8.66 2.42 9.95
CA ALA A 84 -8.01 1.11 9.98
C ALA A 84 -6.97 0.98 8.86
N ILE A 85 -7.26 1.46 7.65
CA ILE A 85 -6.33 1.40 6.51
C ILE A 85 -5.14 2.36 6.74
N SER A 86 -5.37 3.59 7.20
CA SER A 86 -4.29 4.53 7.55
C SER A 86 -3.35 3.95 8.62
N ALA A 87 -3.90 3.30 9.66
CA ALA A 87 -3.10 2.63 10.67
C ALA A 87 -2.23 1.51 10.07
N ARG A 88 -2.74 0.75 9.10
CA ARG A 88 -1.95 -0.25 8.36
C ARG A 88 -0.81 0.39 7.56
N VAL A 89 -1.04 1.53 6.92
CA VAL A 89 0.01 2.28 6.20
C VAL A 89 1.11 2.68 7.17
N GLN A 90 0.77 3.28 8.32
CA GLN A 90 1.74 3.69 9.34
C GLN A 90 2.56 2.51 9.88
N GLN A 91 1.90 1.40 10.23
CA GLN A 91 2.57 0.17 10.67
C GLN A 91 3.54 -0.36 9.62
N THR A 92 3.15 -0.31 8.34
CA THR A 92 3.98 -0.77 7.22
C THR A 92 5.20 0.14 7.01
N LEU A 93 5.02 1.45 7.12
CA LEU A 93 6.11 2.43 7.05
C LEU A 93 7.12 2.23 8.18
N ALA A 94 6.65 2.00 9.41
CA ALA A 94 7.50 1.74 10.56
C ALA A 94 8.36 0.48 10.37
N ALA A 95 7.74 -0.67 10.03
CA ALA A 95 8.47 -1.91 9.77
C ALA A 95 9.44 -1.79 8.59
N LYS A 96 9.05 -1.06 7.55
CA LYS A 96 9.91 -0.77 6.41
C LYS A 96 11.14 0.04 6.81
N ARG A 97 10.97 1.08 7.63
CA ARG A 97 12.07 1.91 8.13
C ARG A 97 13.07 1.08 8.95
N GLU A 98 12.59 0.21 9.81
CA GLU A 98 13.43 -0.70 10.60
C GLU A 98 14.24 -1.66 9.71
N LEU A 99 13.61 -2.26 8.71
CA LEU A 99 14.31 -3.15 7.78
C LEU A 99 15.27 -2.39 6.85
N LEU A 100 14.94 -1.15 6.47
CA LEU A 100 15.74 -0.35 5.55
C LEU A 100 17.14 -0.07 6.10
N ALA A 101 17.28 0.06 7.42
CA ALA A 101 18.57 0.19 8.11
C ALA A 101 19.52 -1.00 7.89
N HIS A 102 18.99 -2.16 7.48
CA HIS A 102 19.75 -3.38 7.22
C HIS A 102 20.08 -3.58 5.73
N VAL A 103 19.69 -2.66 4.86
CA VAL A 103 19.98 -2.73 3.42
C VAL A 103 21.31 -2.04 3.12
N PRO A 104 22.33 -2.75 2.57
CA PRO A 104 23.65 -2.17 2.31
C PRO A 104 23.65 -1.06 1.24
N ASP A 105 22.83 -1.22 0.20
CA ASP A 105 22.74 -0.31 -0.94
C ASP A 105 21.29 0.08 -1.19
N GLN A 106 20.87 1.16 -0.54
CA GLN A 106 19.50 1.67 -0.65
C GLN A 106 19.23 2.37 -1.99
N GLN A 107 20.26 2.72 -2.77
CA GLN A 107 20.10 3.46 -4.03
C GLN A 107 19.44 2.64 -5.13
N LYS A 108 19.53 1.31 -5.03
CA LYS A 108 18.91 0.37 -5.97
C LYS A 108 17.43 0.08 -5.65
N LEU A 109 16.91 0.60 -4.55
CA LEU A 109 15.54 0.35 -4.14
C LEU A 109 14.54 1.22 -4.92
N PRO A 110 13.30 0.73 -5.15
CA PRO A 110 12.27 1.52 -5.78
C PRO A 110 11.85 2.70 -4.88
N GLN A 111 11.27 3.75 -5.47
CA GLN A 111 10.79 4.93 -4.72
C GLN A 111 9.86 4.56 -3.56
N ALA A 112 9.03 3.52 -3.72
CA ALA A 112 8.14 3.02 -2.66
C ALA A 112 8.88 2.56 -1.40
N ALA A 113 10.11 2.06 -1.55
CA ALA A 113 10.95 1.69 -0.42
C ALA A 113 11.42 2.92 0.38
N LEU A 114 11.59 4.06 -0.29
CA LEU A 114 12.21 5.26 0.27
C LEU A 114 11.19 6.30 0.77
N TRP A 115 9.95 6.29 0.27
CA TRP A 115 8.92 7.24 0.72
C TRP A 115 8.41 6.93 2.13
N ASP A 116 8.43 7.91 3.05
CA ASP A 116 8.12 7.70 4.47
C ASP A 116 7.35 8.89 5.07
N GLY A 117 6.35 9.40 4.34
CA GLY A 117 5.57 10.56 4.74
C GLY A 117 4.64 10.29 5.94
N PRO A 118 4.33 11.31 6.78
CA PRO A 118 3.35 11.20 7.84
C PRO A 118 1.92 11.07 7.31
N GLU A 119 0.97 10.72 8.20
CA GLU A 119 -0.45 10.53 7.83
C GLU A 119 -1.09 11.75 7.16
N GLY A 120 -0.69 12.96 7.57
CA GLY A 120 -1.17 14.20 6.94
C GLY A 120 -0.84 14.33 5.45
N GLU A 121 0.15 13.56 4.95
CA GLU A 121 0.51 13.53 3.53
C GLU A 121 -0.19 12.41 2.74
N PHE A 122 -0.91 11.48 3.39
CA PHE A 122 -1.46 10.30 2.72
C PHE A 122 -2.43 10.67 1.60
N ALA A 123 -3.33 11.63 1.87
CA ALA A 123 -4.29 12.11 0.88
C ALA A 123 -3.62 12.77 -0.34
N ALA A 124 -2.50 13.46 -0.13
CA ALA A 124 -1.73 14.08 -1.21
C ALA A 124 -0.86 13.05 -1.97
N LYS A 125 -0.39 12.01 -1.28
CA LYS A 125 0.44 10.96 -1.87
C LYS A 125 -0.37 9.98 -2.71
N ALA A 126 -1.55 9.58 -2.24
CA ALA A 126 -2.37 8.52 -2.84
C ALA A 126 -2.66 8.68 -4.35
N PRO A 127 -2.93 9.88 -4.90
CA PRO A 127 -3.15 10.05 -6.35
C PRO A 127 -1.89 9.87 -7.21
N SER A 128 -0.70 9.83 -6.59
CA SER A 128 0.59 9.76 -7.28
C SER A 128 1.21 8.36 -7.34
N VAL A 129 0.53 7.35 -6.82
CA VAL A 129 1.06 5.98 -6.65
C VAL A 129 0.34 4.93 -7.49
#